data_AF-A0A356NYT9-F1
#
_entry.id   AF-A0A356NYT9-F1
#
_cell.length_a   1.000
_cell.length_b   1.000
_cell.length_c   1.000
_cell.angle_alpha   90.00
_cell.angle_beta   90.00
_cell.angle_gamma   90.00
#
_symmetry.space_group_name_H-M   'P 1'
#
loop_
_entity.id
_entity.type
_entity.pdbx_description
1 polymer ?
#
loop_
_entity_poly.entity_id
_entity_poly.type
_entity_poly.pdbx_seq_one_letter_code
_entity_poly.pdbx_strand_id
1 'polypeptide(L)'
;MIATAPFGILFRYFGLRYIGWLMISIVGLTSTVTLIQAIELARRASNKLQEGQSINVVGMSLLNIPSVIELTLPISMIVGSMLCFEAWNRSNEFVVSRGFGRSIWAILSPVSFAAGMIGLLFVVLVNPIGSLTSREYEQEMNKLFGSGEQRLSVSADGIWLRDSP
;
A
#
# COMPACT_ATOMS: atom_id res chain seq x y z
N MET A 1 -32.20 1.23 -30.05
CA MET A 1 -31.12 1.95 -29.33
C MET A 1 -31.10 1.62 -27.83
N ILE A 2 -31.32 0.35 -27.40
CA ILE A 2 -31.44 -0.05 -25.97
C ILE A 2 -30.79 -1.44 -25.73
N ALA A 3 -29.53 -1.65 -26.15
CA ALA A 3 -28.83 -2.93 -25.94
C ALA A 3 -27.60 -2.83 -25.01
N THR A 4 -27.20 -1.63 -24.58
CA THR A 4 -25.99 -1.41 -23.76
C THR A 4 -26.26 -1.32 -22.25
N ALA A 5 -27.51 -1.09 -21.84
CA ALA A 5 -27.87 -0.92 -20.42
C ALA A 5 -27.55 -2.13 -19.51
N PRO A 6 -27.83 -3.39 -19.88
CA PRO A 6 -27.49 -4.53 -19.00
C PRO A 6 -25.97 -4.76 -18.92
N PHE A 7 -25.21 -4.33 -19.94
CA PHE A 7 -23.76 -4.48 -19.96
C PHE A 7 -23.08 -3.55 -18.94
N GLY A 8 -23.52 -2.30 -18.85
CA GLY A 8 -23.00 -1.34 -17.87
C GLY A 8 -23.26 -1.74 -16.42
N ILE A 9 -24.43 -2.34 -16.15
CA ILE A 9 -24.80 -2.80 -14.80
C ILE A 9 -23.91 -3.96 -14.35
N LEU A 10 -23.71 -4.96 -15.22
CA LEU A 10 -22.87 -6.13 -14.92
C LEU A 10 -21.40 -5.73 -14.74
N PHE A 11 -20.89 -4.85 -15.62
CA PHE A 11 -19.54 -4.32 -15.55
C PHE A 11 -19.31 -3.57 -14.22
N ARG A 12 -20.24 -2.68 -13.84
CA ARG A 12 -20.17 -1.94 -12.59
C ARG A 12 -20.26 -2.86 -11.37
N TYR A 13 -21.13 -3.87 -11.40
CA TYR A 13 -21.30 -4.81 -10.30
C TYR A 13 -20.01 -5.61 -10.02
N PHE A 14 -19.45 -6.26 -11.05
CA PHE A 14 -18.20 -7.03 -10.91
C PHE A 14 -17.01 -6.12 -10.58
N GLY A 15 -16.93 -4.95 -11.21
CA GLY A 15 -15.88 -3.97 -10.93
C GLY A 15 -15.89 -3.46 -9.48
N LEU A 16 -17.05 -3.01 -8.97
CA LEU A 16 -17.18 -2.51 -7.60
C LEU A 16 -16.91 -3.62 -6.57
N ARG A 17 -17.37 -4.84 -6.84
CA ARG A 17 -17.13 -5.98 -5.95
C ARG A 17 -15.64 -6.35 -5.92
N TYR A 18 -14.96 -6.32 -7.06
CA TYR A 18 -13.52 -6.53 -7.15
C TYR A 18 -12.73 -5.45 -6.40
N ILE A 19 -13.09 -4.16 -6.58
CA ILE A 19 -12.49 -3.05 -5.83
C ILE A 19 -12.66 -3.27 -4.32
N GLY A 20 -13.84 -3.70 -3.86
CA GLY A 20 -14.08 -4.00 -2.46
C GLY A 20 -13.11 -5.05 -1.90
N TRP A 21 -12.95 -6.18 -2.60
CA TRP A 21 -12.01 -7.23 -2.20
C TRP A 21 -10.54 -6.78 -2.22
N LEU A 22 -10.15 -5.99 -3.22
CA LEU A 22 -8.81 -5.41 -3.27
C LEU A 22 -8.56 -4.46 -2.10
N MET A 23 -9.50 -3.56 -1.80
CA MET A 23 -9.37 -2.62 -0.69
C MET A 23 -9.25 -3.33 0.65
N ILE A 24 -10.05 -4.39 0.87
CA ILE A 24 -9.95 -5.22 2.08
C ILE A 24 -8.55 -5.84 2.19
N SER A 25 -8.00 -6.36 1.10
CA SER A 25 -6.67 -6.99 1.10
C SER A 25 -5.52 -5.98 1.31
N ILE A 26 -5.60 -4.81 0.68
CA ILE A 26 -4.62 -3.73 0.86
C ILE A 26 -4.65 -3.23 2.30
N VAL A 27 -5.83 -2.89 2.82
CA VAL A 27 -6.00 -2.40 4.20
C VAL A 27 -5.57 -3.47 5.20
N GLY A 28 -5.97 -4.73 5.01
CA GLY A 28 -5.61 -5.83 5.89
C GLY A 28 -4.10 -6.01 6.01
N LEU A 29 -3.39 -6.16 4.88
CA LEU A 29 -1.94 -6.37 4.89
C LEU A 29 -1.17 -5.13 5.36
N THR A 30 -1.55 -3.94 4.89
CA THR A 30 -0.93 -2.68 5.34
C THR A 30 -1.11 -2.50 6.84
N SER A 31 -2.31 -2.76 7.38
CA SER A 31 -2.59 -2.66 8.81
C SER A 31 -1.74 -3.64 9.63
N THR A 32 -1.55 -4.87 9.17
CA THR A 32 -0.69 -5.82 9.87
C THR A 32 0.77 -5.37 9.88
N VAL A 33 1.30 -4.89 8.75
CA VAL A 33 2.70 -4.46 8.66
C VAL A 33 2.95 -3.19 9.48
N THR A 34 2.06 -2.21 9.41
CA THR A 34 2.16 -0.96 10.20
C THR A 34 2.11 -1.23 11.70
N LEU A 35 1.29 -2.17 12.17
CA LEU A 35 1.28 -2.59 13.59
C LEU A 35 2.62 -3.20 14.01
N ILE A 36 3.21 -4.07 13.19
CA ILE A 36 4.53 -4.66 13.46
C ILE A 36 5.59 -3.56 13.56
N GLN A 37 5.58 -2.60 12.64
CA GLN A 37 6.52 -1.46 12.68
C GLN A 37 6.33 -0.58 13.90
N ALA A 38 5.08 -0.29 14.31
CA ALA A 38 4.81 0.49 15.50
C ALA A 38 5.32 -0.20 16.77
N ILE A 39 5.14 -1.52 16.88
CA ILE A 39 5.66 -2.34 17.99
C ILE A 39 7.20 -2.29 18.01
N GLU A 40 7.83 -2.44 16.86
CA GLU A 40 9.29 -2.39 16.73
C GLU A 40 9.85 -1.01 17.09
N LEU A 41 9.18 0.07 16.66
CA LEU A 41 9.55 1.44 17.01
C LEU A 41 9.41 1.71 18.51
N ALA A 42 8.32 1.24 19.13
CA ALA A 42 8.11 1.33 20.57
C ALA A 42 9.19 0.57 21.35
N ARG A 43 9.57 -0.63 20.88
CA ARG A 43 10.65 -1.43 21.48
C ARG A 43 12.00 -0.71 21.39
N ARG A 44 12.33 -0.11 20.24
CA ARG A 44 13.56 0.67 20.04
C ARG A 44 13.61 1.91 20.91
N ALA A 45 12.48 2.62 21.02
CA ALA A 45 12.33 3.78 21.90
C ALA A 45 12.62 3.39 23.36
N SER A 46 12.07 2.29 23.85
CA SER A 46 12.30 1.80 25.22
C SER A 46 13.75 1.40 25.51
N ASN A 47 14.50 0.94 24.50
CA ASN A 47 15.88 0.48 24.68
C ASN A 47 16.92 1.60 24.60
N LYS A 48 16.61 2.74 23.97
CA LYS A 48 17.58 3.83 23.71
C LYS A 48 17.29 5.13 24.42
N LEU A 49 16.05 5.40 24.81
CA LEU A 49 15.71 6.66 25.47
C LEU A 49 15.93 6.55 26.97
N GLN A 50 16.86 7.36 27.48
CA GLN A 50 16.91 7.69 28.90
C GLN A 50 15.68 8.55 29.28
N GLU A 51 15.31 8.49 30.55
CA GLU A 51 14.14 9.15 31.16
C GLU A 51 13.98 10.61 30.68
N GLY A 52 12.97 10.89 29.85
CA GLY A 52 12.55 12.27 29.53
C GLY A 52 12.24 12.60 28.06
N GLN A 53 12.68 11.79 27.09
CA GLN A 53 12.30 12.00 25.67
C GLN A 53 11.05 11.22 25.30
N SER A 54 9.93 11.91 25.04
CA SER A 54 8.71 11.30 24.51
C SER A 54 8.78 11.21 22.98
N ILE A 55 8.89 10.00 22.42
CA ILE A 55 8.73 9.78 20.97
C ILE A 55 7.24 9.66 20.63
N ASN A 56 6.78 10.39 19.62
CA ASN A 56 5.45 10.19 19.04
C ASN A 56 5.45 8.99 18.08
N VAL A 57 5.45 7.78 18.65
CA VAL A 57 5.48 6.50 17.91
C VAL A 57 4.31 6.39 16.92
N VAL A 58 3.13 6.89 17.30
CA VAL A 58 1.93 6.84 16.46
C VAL A 58 2.08 7.77 15.27
N GLY A 59 2.55 9.00 15.46
CA GLY A 59 2.80 9.95 14.37
C GLY A 59 3.83 9.45 13.37
N MET A 60 4.95 8.89 13.86
CA MET A 60 5.98 8.32 12.99
C MET A 60 5.49 7.09 12.21
N SER A 61 4.67 6.24 12.82
CA SER A 61 4.08 5.09 12.13
C SER A 61 3.10 5.53 11.04
N LEU A 62 2.28 6.56 11.29
CA LEU A 62 1.37 7.14 10.31
C LEU A 62 2.11 7.73 9.09
N LEU A 63 3.24 8.41 9.32
CA LEU A 63 4.12 8.92 8.27
C LEU A 63 4.68 7.77 7.38
N ASN A 64 4.89 6.57 7.93
CA ASN A 64 5.41 5.45 7.14
C ASN A 64 4.33 4.75 6.30
N ILE A 65 3.04 4.96 6.57
CA ILE A 65 1.95 4.24 5.89
C ILE A 65 2.07 4.24 4.35
N PRO A 66 2.31 5.38 3.67
CA PRO A 66 2.44 5.39 2.22
C PRO A 66 3.51 4.43 1.70
N SER A 67 4.69 4.41 2.34
CA SER A 67 5.79 3.51 2.01
C SER A 67 5.43 2.04 2.28
N VAL A 68 4.68 1.76 3.35
CA VAL A 68 4.17 0.40 3.62
C VAL A 68 3.19 -0.05 2.55
N ILE A 69 2.32 0.84 2.07
CA ILE A 69 1.41 0.49 0.99
C ILE A 69 2.20 0.19 -0.28
N GLU A 70 3.24 0.96 -0.63
CA GLU A 70 4.12 0.67 -1.79
C GLU A 70 4.74 -0.71 -1.73
N LEU A 71 5.22 -1.10 -0.55
CA LEU A 71 5.81 -2.41 -0.34
C LEU A 71 4.79 -3.55 -0.43
N THR A 72 3.60 -3.35 0.14
CA THR A 72 2.58 -4.41 0.29
C THR A 72 1.65 -4.56 -0.90
N LEU A 73 1.53 -3.52 -1.74
CA LEU A 73 0.63 -3.47 -2.89
C LEU A 73 0.67 -4.72 -3.80
N PRO A 74 1.83 -5.19 -4.32
CA PRO A 74 1.83 -6.32 -5.25
C PRO A 74 1.27 -7.60 -4.61
N ILE A 75 1.57 -7.84 -3.33
CA ILE A 75 1.06 -9.00 -2.60
C ILE A 75 -0.44 -8.84 -2.33
N SER A 76 -0.88 -7.66 -1.88
CA SER A 76 -2.30 -7.35 -1.67
C SER A 76 -3.12 -7.50 -2.95
N MET A 77 -2.57 -7.12 -4.11
CA MET A 77 -3.26 -7.28 -5.40
C MET A 77 -3.51 -8.75 -5.73
N ILE A 78 -2.52 -9.61 -5.51
CA ILE A 78 -2.64 -11.06 -5.74
C ILE A 78 -3.67 -11.65 -4.76
N VAL A 79 -3.50 -11.39 -3.46
CA VAL A 79 -4.37 -11.93 -2.41
C VAL A 79 -5.81 -11.45 -2.59
N GLY A 80 -6.04 -10.16 -2.78
CA GLY A 80 -7.38 -9.61 -3.01
C GLY A 80 -8.04 -10.14 -4.27
N SER A 81 -7.28 -10.33 -5.34
CA SER A 81 -7.80 -10.95 -6.58
C SER A 81 -8.18 -12.42 -6.36
N MET A 82 -7.35 -13.19 -5.66
CA MET A 82 -7.64 -14.57 -5.31
C MET A 82 -8.91 -14.69 -4.47
N LEU A 83 -9.05 -13.88 -3.41
CA LEU A 83 -10.23 -13.86 -2.55
C LEU A 83 -11.49 -13.48 -3.33
N CYS A 84 -11.40 -12.49 -4.22
CA CYS A 84 -12.52 -12.10 -5.07
C CYS A 84 -12.97 -13.23 -5.99
N PHE A 85 -12.04 -13.89 -6.67
CA PHE A 85 -12.33 -14.99 -7.58
C PHE A 85 -12.86 -16.22 -6.83
N GLU A 86 -12.34 -16.51 -5.64
CA GLU A 86 -12.89 -17.56 -4.78
C GLU A 86 -14.34 -17.27 -4.39
N ALA A 87 -14.63 -16.04 -3.96
CA ALA A 87 -15.98 -15.63 -3.60
C ALA A 87 -16.97 -15.76 -4.78
N TRP A 88 -16.55 -15.36 -5.98
CA TRP A 88 -17.36 -15.51 -7.20
C TRP A 88 -17.56 -16.98 -7.58
N ASN A 89 -16.52 -17.80 -7.43
CA ASN A 89 -16.60 -19.23 -7.69
C ASN A 89 -17.60 -19.91 -6.76
N ARG A 90 -17.57 -19.59 -5.45
CA ARG A 90 -18.52 -20.14 -4.46
C ARG A 90 -19.97 -19.71 -4.72
N SER A 91 -20.17 -18.49 -5.21
CA SER A 91 -21.52 -17.97 -5.52
C SER A 91 -22.12 -18.51 -6.82
N ASN A 92 -21.40 -19.33 -7.59
CA ASN A 92 -21.77 -19.79 -8.94
C ASN A 92 -22.10 -18.67 -9.94
N GLU A 93 -21.86 -17.39 -9.62
CA GLU A 93 -22.08 -16.25 -10.52
C GLU A 93 -21.29 -16.40 -11.83
N PHE A 94 -20.11 -17.03 -11.73
CA PHE A 94 -19.24 -17.34 -12.87
C PHE A 94 -19.78 -18.47 -13.77
N VAL A 95 -20.47 -19.44 -13.18
CA VAL A 95 -21.07 -20.58 -13.90
C VAL A 95 -22.36 -20.15 -14.58
N VAL A 96 -23.22 -19.41 -13.86
CA VAL A 96 -24.50 -18.90 -14.37
C VAL A 96 -24.28 -17.95 -15.54
N SER A 97 -23.31 -17.02 -15.45
CA SER A 97 -22.99 -16.11 -16.55
C SER A 97 -22.51 -16.84 -17.81
N ARG A 98 -21.70 -17.90 -17.69
CA ARG A 98 -21.31 -18.74 -18.83
C ARG A 98 -22.47 -19.54 -19.42
N GLY A 99 -23.44 -19.95 -18.61
CA GLY A 99 -24.65 -20.65 -19.07
C GLY A 99 -25.49 -19.85 -20.07
N PHE A 100 -25.38 -18.52 -20.06
CA PHE A 100 -26.01 -17.62 -21.03
C PHE A 100 -25.16 -17.35 -22.29
N GLY A 101 -24.10 -18.13 -22.52
CA GLY A 101 -23.20 -17.96 -23.67
C GLY A 101 -22.27 -16.74 -23.59
N ARG A 102 -22.11 -16.14 -22.40
CA ARG A 102 -21.19 -15.01 -22.21
C ARG A 102 -19.74 -15.50 -22.21
N SER A 103 -18.91 -14.80 -22.97
CA SER A 103 -17.47 -15.01 -22.99
C SER A 103 -16.84 -14.61 -21.65
N ILE A 104 -15.80 -15.35 -21.26
CA ILE A 104 -14.98 -15.13 -20.06
C ILE A 104 -14.47 -13.69 -19.99
N TRP A 105 -14.12 -13.15 -21.16
CA TRP A 105 -13.59 -11.80 -21.33
C TRP A 105 -14.55 -10.69 -20.85
N ALA A 106 -15.87 -10.93 -20.85
CA ALA A 106 -16.83 -9.95 -20.35
C ALA A 106 -16.77 -9.80 -18.82
N ILE A 107 -16.33 -10.83 -18.09
CA ILE A 107 -16.15 -10.79 -16.63
C ILE A 107 -14.75 -10.31 -16.29
N LEU A 108 -13.76 -10.67 -17.12
CA LEU A 108 -12.38 -10.27 -16.89
C LEU A 108 -12.14 -8.78 -17.20
N SER A 109 -12.86 -8.19 -18.16
CA SER A 109 -12.69 -6.78 -18.53
C SER A 109 -12.93 -5.77 -17.40
N PRO A 110 -14.00 -5.83 -16.58
CA PRO A 110 -14.15 -4.93 -15.44
C PRO A 110 -13.06 -5.12 -14.39
N VAL A 111 -12.57 -6.34 -14.21
CA VAL A 111 -11.48 -6.65 -13.26
C VAL A 111 -10.17 -6.04 -13.72
N SER A 112 -9.79 -6.27 -14.99
CA SER A 112 -8.57 -5.70 -15.56
C SER A 112 -8.62 -4.16 -15.58
N PHE A 113 -9.77 -3.57 -15.91
CA PHE A 113 -9.95 -2.12 -15.88
C PHE A 113 -9.81 -1.56 -14.45
N ALA A 114 -10.48 -2.18 -13.47
CA ALA A 114 -10.39 -1.76 -12.07
C ALA A 114 -8.97 -1.91 -11.50
N ALA A 115 -8.29 -3.02 -11.78
CA ALA A 115 -6.90 -3.25 -11.37
C ALA A 115 -5.95 -2.21 -11.97
N GLY A 116 -6.10 -1.92 -13.28
CA GLY A 116 -5.33 -0.87 -13.95
C GLY A 116 -5.58 0.51 -13.37
N MET A 117 -6.84 0.85 -13.08
CA MET A 117 -7.20 2.14 -12.47
C MET A 117 -6.61 2.30 -11.07
N ILE A 118 -6.69 1.27 -10.22
CA ILE A 118 -6.09 1.28 -8.89
C ILE A 118 -4.57 1.42 -8.97
N GLY A 119 -3.92 0.66 -9.86
CA GLY A 119 -2.47 0.78 -10.07
C GLY A 119 -2.04 2.18 -10.54
N LEU A 120 -2.81 2.80 -11.43
CA LEU A 120 -2.55 4.16 -11.89
C LEU A 120 -2.75 5.18 -10.76
N LEU A 121 -3.86 5.11 -10.03
CA LEU A 121 -4.13 5.97 -8.86
C LEU A 121 -3.02 5.82 -7.82
N PHE A 122 -2.52 4.60 -7.64
CA PHE A 122 -1.44 4.32 -6.72
C PHE A 122 -0.15 5.05 -7.10
N VAL A 123 0.27 4.95 -8.36
CA VAL A 123 1.47 5.64 -8.85
C VAL A 123 1.32 7.16 -8.79
N VAL A 124 0.14 7.68 -9.11
CA VAL A 124 -0.11 9.13 -9.16
C VAL A 124 -0.24 9.75 -7.77
N LEU A 125 -0.81 9.03 -6.80
CA LEU A 125 -1.10 9.57 -5.47
C LEU A 125 -0.13 9.07 -4.41
N VAL A 126 0.07 7.76 -4.31
CA VAL A 126 0.82 7.19 -3.19
C VAL A 126 2.31 7.41 -3.34
N ASN A 127 2.86 7.24 -4.54
CA ASN A 127 4.29 7.44 -4.79
C ASN A 127 4.81 8.85 -4.41
N PRO A 128 4.18 9.96 -4.87
CA PRO A 128 4.63 11.30 -4.46
C PRO A 128 4.42 11.56 -2.96
N ILE A 129 3.33 11.07 -2.37
CA ILE A 129 3.10 11.18 -0.92
C ILE A 129 4.18 10.40 -0.17
N GLY A 130 4.51 9.18 -0.59
CA GLY A 130 5.58 8.35 -0.04
C GLY A 130 6.91 9.08 -0.06
N SER A 131 7.31 9.63 -1.21
CA SER A 131 8.56 10.39 -1.35
C SER A 131 8.67 11.57 -0.37
N LEU A 132 7.60 12.35 -0.20
CA LEU A 132 7.59 13.48 0.75
C LEU A 132 7.64 13.00 2.20
N THR A 133 6.84 11.98 2.52
CA THR A 133 6.66 11.52 3.89
C THR A 133 7.86 10.72 4.39
N SER A 134 8.52 9.96 3.52
CA SER A 134 9.77 9.25 3.84
C SER A 134 10.88 10.22 4.24
N ARG A 135 10.99 11.40 3.60
CA ARG A 135 11.98 12.42 3.97
C ARG A 135 11.76 12.95 5.38
N GLU A 136 10.51 13.23 5.74
CA GLU A 136 10.16 13.69 7.10
C GLU A 136 10.42 12.59 8.14
N TYR A 137 10.06 11.35 7.82
CA TYR A 137 10.34 10.19 8.67
C TYR A 137 11.84 9.99 8.93
N GLU A 138 12.67 10.09 7.90
CA GLU A 138 14.13 9.98 8.03
C GLU A 138 14.74 11.12 8.85
N GLN A 139 14.25 12.34 8.69
CA GLN A 139 14.70 13.49 9.48
C GLN A 139 14.39 13.31 10.97
N GLU A 140 13.17 12.89 11.31
CA GLU A 140 12.76 12.61 12.69
C GLU A 140 13.54 11.42 13.27
N MET A 141 13.73 10.36 12.50
CA MET A 141 14.55 9.20 12.90
C MET A 141 16.00 9.59 13.21
N ASN A 142 16.60 10.46 12.37
CA ASN A 142 17.96 10.96 12.57
C ASN A 142 18.09 11.87 13.80
N LYS A 143 17.06 12.64 14.17
CA LYS A 143 17.08 13.43 15.42
C LYS A 143 17.00 12.54 16.67
N LEU A 144 16.25 11.44 16.61
CA LEU A 144 15.97 10.57 17.75
C LEU A 144 17.04 9.49 17.97
N PHE A 145 17.63 8.99 16.87
CA PHE A 145 18.57 7.88 16.91
C PHE A 145 19.92 8.17 16.27
N GLY A 146 20.08 9.32 15.62
CA GLY A 146 21.35 9.75 15.04
C GLY A 146 22.30 10.23 16.13
N SER A 147 23.42 9.54 16.26
CA SER A 147 24.59 10.01 17.00
C SER A 147 25.02 11.37 16.44
N GLY A 148 25.29 12.36 17.28
CA GLY A 148 25.71 13.71 16.88
C GLY A 148 27.07 13.83 16.16
N GLU A 149 27.51 12.81 15.42
CA GLU A 149 28.84 12.72 14.82
C GLU A 149 28.90 12.79 13.29
N GLN A 150 27.79 12.98 12.58
CA GLN A 150 27.82 12.98 11.10
C GLN A 150 27.15 14.19 10.45
N ARG A 151 27.45 15.37 10.99
CA ARG A 151 27.37 16.62 10.22
C ARG A 151 28.71 17.33 10.33
N LEU A 152 29.57 17.08 9.34
CA LEU A 152 30.87 17.72 9.10
C LEU A 152 32.03 17.26 9.99
N SER A 153 32.54 16.04 9.75
CA SER A 153 33.98 15.84 9.90
C SER A 153 34.67 16.46 8.68
N VAL A 154 34.99 17.75 8.76
CA VAL A 154 36.05 18.32 7.92
C VAL A 154 37.35 17.80 8.53
N SER A 155 37.65 16.52 8.27
CA SER A 155 38.97 15.98 8.54
C SER A 155 39.91 16.61 7.52
N ALA A 156 41.07 17.09 7.97
CA ALA A 156 42.07 17.78 7.15
C ALA A 156 42.69 16.91 6.02
N ASP A 157 42.14 15.72 5.78
CA ASP A 157 42.60 14.72 4.81
C ASP A 157 41.56 14.36 3.72
N GLY A 158 40.53 15.18 3.55
CA GLY A 158 39.65 15.11 2.38
C GLY A 158 38.18 14.90 2.71
N ILE A 159 37.35 15.54 1.89
CA ILE A 159 35.89 15.48 1.93
C ILE A 159 35.44 14.14 1.31
N TRP A 160 34.85 13.27 2.14
CA TRP A 160 34.10 12.10 1.66
C TRP A 160 32.62 12.45 1.64
N LEU A 161 32.14 12.90 0.48
CA LEU A 161 30.72 13.04 0.21
C LEU A 161 30.15 11.65 -0.06
N ARG A 162 29.31 11.17 0.84
CA ARG A 162 28.46 10.02 0.56
C ARG A 162 27.16 10.57 -0.01
N ASP A 163 27.07 10.62 -1.34
CA ASP A 163 25.80 10.83 -2.04
C ASP A 163 24.94 9.58 -1.83
N SER A 164 23.89 9.73 -1.03
CA SER A 164 22.75 8.81 -1.05
C SER A 164 21.82 9.20 -2.19
N PRO A 165 21.43 8.25 -3.07
CA PRO A 165 20.50 8.51 -4.18
C PRO A 165 19.11 8.94 -3.71
#